data_AF-A0A8T3SDE1-F1
#
_entry.id   AF-A0A8T3SDE1-F1
#
_cell.length_a   1.000
_cell.length_b   1.000
_cell.length_c   1.000
_cell.angle_alpha   90.00
_cell.angle_beta   90.00
_cell.angle_gamma   90.00
#
_symmetry.space_group_name_H-M   'P 1'
#
loop_
_entity.id
_entity.type
_entity.pdbx_description
1 polymer ?
#
loop_
_entity_poly.entity_id
_entity_poly.type
_entity_poly.pdbx_seq_one_letter_code
_entity_poly.pdbx_strand_id
1 'polypeptide(L)'
;MAEGTESLVAVINAANGLVELRDGEALAEMLDTLDGLGHSAGEWLDASHVQLRAALAWLRGDAVTGERGYRDAIQTWRRLDLSFSLLVAELGMLVLGGAGLRGTEALAQEARSISERLGAVTMTERLERATAQTPYEASATSRSAHALVDEPARSAGGR
;
A
#
# COMPACT_ATOMS: atom_id res chain seq x y z
N MET A 1 -3.51 -5.61 -28.90
CA MET A 1 -3.17 -4.53 -27.93
C MET A 1 -4.07 -4.53 -26.69
N ALA A 2 -5.25 -5.17 -26.69
CA ALA A 2 -6.14 -5.23 -25.51
C ALA A 2 -5.63 -6.16 -24.38
N GLU A 3 -4.92 -7.25 -24.70
CA GLU A 3 -4.40 -8.20 -23.68
C GLU A 3 -3.37 -7.58 -22.72
N GLY A 4 -2.63 -6.54 -23.15
CA GLY A 4 -1.62 -5.89 -22.30
C GLY A 4 -2.21 -4.98 -21.22
N THR A 5 -3.32 -4.31 -21.50
CA THR A 5 -3.96 -3.37 -20.56
C THR A 5 -4.75 -4.06 -19.46
N GLU A 6 -5.40 -5.18 -19.78
CA GLU A 6 -6.12 -5.98 -18.78
C GLU A 6 -5.15 -6.59 -17.76
N SER A 7 -3.95 -6.99 -18.21
CA SER A 7 -2.88 -7.47 -17.34
C SER A 7 -2.39 -6.39 -16.37
N LEU A 8 -2.23 -5.14 -16.83
CA LEU A 8 -1.70 -4.04 -16.01
C LEU A 8 -2.64 -3.64 -14.86
N VAL A 9 -3.94 -3.53 -15.13
CA VAL A 9 -4.94 -3.20 -14.10
C VAL A 9 -5.00 -4.29 -13.03
N ALA A 10 -4.93 -5.57 -13.44
CA ALA A 10 -4.89 -6.69 -12.51
C ALA A 10 -3.65 -6.65 -11.61
N VAL A 11 -2.47 -6.34 -12.18
CA VAL A 11 -1.21 -6.19 -11.43
C VAL A 11 -1.30 -5.07 -10.40
N ILE A 12 -1.82 -3.90 -10.77
CA ILE A 12 -1.97 -2.76 -9.84
C ILE A 12 -2.97 -3.08 -8.72
N ASN A 13 -4.08 -3.76 -9.04
CA ASN A 13 -5.04 -4.19 -8.03
C ASN A 13 -4.43 -5.22 -7.07
N ALA A 14 -3.65 -6.17 -7.58
CA ALA A 14 -2.92 -7.13 -6.75
C ALA A 14 -1.92 -6.41 -5.83
N ALA A 15 -1.16 -5.45 -6.36
CA ALA A 15 -0.20 -4.66 -5.58
C ALA A 15 -0.88 -3.87 -4.46
N ASN A 16 -2.04 -3.25 -4.71
CA ASN A 16 -2.81 -2.59 -3.64
C ASN A 16 -3.33 -3.57 -2.59
N GLY A 17 -3.69 -4.79 -2.98
CA GLY A 17 -3.99 -5.87 -2.04
C GLY A 17 -2.81 -6.23 -1.14
N LEU A 18 -1.59 -6.25 -1.68
CA LEU A 18 -0.37 -6.48 -0.91
C LEU A 18 -0.09 -5.34 0.08
N VAL A 19 -0.43 -4.10 -0.26
CA VAL A 19 -0.39 -2.96 0.68
C VAL A 19 -1.34 -3.19 1.86
N GLU A 20 -2.57 -3.64 1.61
CA GLU A 20 -3.53 -3.96 2.68
C GLU A 20 -3.05 -5.10 3.58
N LEU A 21 -2.40 -6.12 2.99
CA LEU A 21 -1.79 -7.23 3.71
C LEU A 21 -0.45 -6.87 4.38
N ARG A 22 0.08 -5.67 4.11
CA ARG A 22 1.39 -5.19 4.56
C ARG A 22 2.55 -6.10 4.16
N ASP A 23 2.42 -6.73 2.99
CA ASP A 23 3.44 -7.60 2.42
C ASP A 23 4.41 -6.80 1.55
N GLY A 24 5.43 -6.24 2.20
CA GLY A 24 6.43 -5.41 1.52
C GLY A 24 7.38 -6.16 0.60
N GLU A 25 7.56 -7.47 0.81
CA GLU A 25 8.42 -8.31 -0.03
C GLU A 25 7.73 -8.60 -1.36
N ALA A 26 6.51 -9.14 -1.32
CA ALA A 26 5.73 -9.39 -2.52
C ALA A 26 5.42 -8.08 -3.28
N LEU A 27 5.20 -6.97 -2.56
CA LEU A 27 5.00 -5.67 -3.20
C LEU A 27 6.25 -5.20 -3.97
N ALA A 28 7.45 -5.45 -3.44
CA ALA A 28 8.70 -5.13 -4.12
C ALA A 28 8.86 -5.94 -5.41
N GLU A 29 8.58 -7.25 -5.38
CA GLU A 29 8.61 -8.10 -6.57
C GLU A 29 7.62 -7.63 -7.65
N MET A 30 6.43 -7.19 -7.23
CA MET A 30 5.43 -6.66 -8.14
C MET A 30 5.86 -5.33 -8.77
N LEU A 31 6.52 -4.47 -8.00
CA LEU A 31 7.10 -3.22 -8.49
C LEU A 31 8.22 -3.46 -9.50
N ASP A 32 9.10 -4.44 -9.25
CA ASP A 32 10.14 -4.83 -10.23
C ASP A 32 9.51 -5.32 -11.55
N THR A 33 8.40 -6.05 -11.45
CA THR A 33 7.61 -6.47 -12.62
C THR A 33 7.04 -5.27 -13.38
N LEU A 34 6.44 -4.30 -12.67
CA LEU A 34 5.91 -3.07 -13.25
C LEU A 34 7.01 -2.21 -13.91
N ASP A 35 8.17 -2.09 -13.26
CA ASP A 35 9.35 -1.39 -13.80
C ASP A 35 9.82 -2.01 -15.12
N GLY A 36 9.78 -3.34 -15.22
CA GLY A 36 10.13 -4.08 -16.44
C GLY A 36 9.18 -3.86 -17.62
N LEU A 37 7.95 -3.41 -17.37
CA LEU A 37 6.96 -3.09 -18.42
C LEU A 37 7.17 -1.71 -19.06
N GLY A 38 8.01 -0.85 -18.44
CA GLY A 38 8.39 0.47 -18.96
C GLY A 38 7.47 1.62 -18.53
N HIS A 39 8.04 2.84 -18.53
CA HIS A 39 7.45 4.06 -17.97
C HIS A 39 6.61 4.90 -18.98
N SER A 40 5.93 4.27 -19.94
CA SER A 40 5.27 5.00 -21.05
C SER A 40 3.77 4.78 -21.18
N ALA A 41 3.08 4.28 -20.15
CA ALA A 41 1.62 4.04 -20.23
C ALA A 41 0.76 5.24 -19.79
N GLY A 42 1.38 6.40 -19.55
CA GLY A 42 0.69 7.64 -19.24
C GLY A 42 0.45 7.89 -17.76
N GLU A 43 -0.15 9.04 -17.48
CA GLU A 43 -0.22 9.65 -16.16
C GLU A 43 -0.91 8.78 -15.09
N TRP A 44 -1.86 7.94 -15.51
CA TRP A 44 -2.49 6.96 -14.63
C TRP A 44 -1.50 5.89 -14.12
N LEU A 45 -0.65 5.36 -14.99
CA LEU A 45 0.35 4.37 -14.56
C LEU A 45 1.40 5.04 -13.68
N ASP A 46 1.86 6.25 -14.04
CA ASP A 46 2.87 6.98 -13.26
C ASP A 46 2.37 7.25 -11.83
N ALA A 47 1.13 7.71 -11.67
CA ALA A 47 0.53 7.93 -10.36
C ALA A 47 0.38 6.62 -9.55
N SER A 48 -0.03 5.53 -10.19
CA SER A 48 -0.08 4.20 -9.56
C SER A 48 1.31 3.77 -9.08
N HIS A 49 2.33 4.03 -9.88
CA HIS A 49 3.70 3.66 -9.57
C HIS A 49 4.26 4.46 -8.38
N VAL A 50 4.02 5.77 -8.37
CA VAL A 50 4.37 6.66 -7.23
C VAL A 50 3.67 6.17 -5.96
N GLN A 51 2.37 5.86 -6.03
CA GLN A 51 1.60 5.33 -4.90
C GLN A 51 2.20 4.03 -4.35
N LEU A 52 2.48 3.04 -5.21
CA LEU A 52 3.00 1.74 -4.77
C LEU A 52 4.43 1.85 -4.22
N ARG A 53 5.28 2.69 -4.79
CA ARG A 53 6.62 2.98 -4.24
C ARG A 53 6.54 3.68 -2.88
N ALA A 54 5.57 4.58 -2.70
CA ALA A 54 5.31 5.22 -1.42
C ALA A 54 4.89 4.20 -0.36
N ALA A 55 4.01 3.26 -0.71
CA ALA A 55 3.62 2.16 0.16
C ALA A 55 4.82 1.30 0.57
N LEU A 56 5.68 0.92 -0.39
CA LEU A 56 6.89 0.15 -0.10
C LEU A 56 7.86 0.90 0.81
N ALA A 57 8.06 2.20 0.60
CA ALA A 57 8.88 3.03 1.49
C ALA A 57 8.36 3.00 2.93
N TRP A 58 7.04 3.12 3.10
CA TRP A 58 6.40 3.03 4.40
C TRP A 58 6.59 1.67 5.07
N LEU A 59 6.38 0.59 4.32
CA LEU A 59 6.56 -0.79 4.80
C LEU A 59 8.02 -1.07 5.20
N ARG A 60 8.98 -0.38 4.59
CA ARG A 60 10.41 -0.41 4.95
C ARG A 60 10.79 0.52 6.11
N GLY A 61 9.82 1.22 6.70
CA GLY A 61 10.03 2.11 7.84
C GLY A 61 10.38 3.55 7.48
N ASP A 62 10.43 3.92 6.19
CA ASP A 62 10.57 5.31 5.74
C ASP A 62 9.19 5.96 5.57
N ALA A 63 8.56 6.26 6.71
CA ALA A 63 7.24 6.89 6.76
C ALA A 63 7.21 8.29 6.12
N VAL A 64 8.33 9.03 6.12
CA VAL A 64 8.39 10.38 5.53
C VAL A 64 8.31 10.31 4.00
N THR A 65 9.08 9.41 3.39
CA THR A 65 9.00 9.19 1.94
C THR A 65 7.66 8.58 1.56
N GLY A 66 7.15 7.63 2.36
CA GLY A 66 5.83 7.05 2.15
C GLY A 66 4.70 8.08 2.19
N GLU A 67 4.68 8.96 3.20
CA GLU A 67 3.67 10.00 3.31
C GLU A 67 3.72 10.97 2.13
N ARG A 68 4.92 11.45 1.78
CA ARG A 68 5.09 12.36 0.63
C ARG A 68 4.58 11.74 -0.66
N GLY A 69 4.99 10.51 -0.98
CA GLY A 69 4.59 9.86 -2.22
C GLY A 69 3.09 9.58 -2.32
N TYR A 70 2.42 9.20 -1.22
CA TYR A 70 0.96 9.10 -1.22
C TYR A 70 0.27 10.43 -1.47
N ARG A 71 0.74 11.52 -0.86
CA ARG A 71 0.16 12.85 -1.08
C ARG A 71 0.31 13.30 -2.54
N ASP A 72 1.45 13.02 -3.16
CA ASP A 72 1.70 13.32 -4.57
C ASP A 72 0.77 12.51 -5.50
N ALA A 73 0.59 11.21 -5.21
CA ALA A 73 -0.35 10.36 -5.94
C ALA A 73 -1.80 10.84 -5.78
N ILE A 74 -2.24 11.16 -4.55
CA ILE A 74 -3.57 11.69 -4.24
C ILE A 74 -3.85 12.99 -5.00
N GLN A 75 -2.89 13.92 -5.06
CA GLN A 75 -3.01 15.15 -5.85
C GLN A 75 -3.23 14.85 -7.34
N THR A 76 -2.51 13.85 -7.86
CA THR A 76 -2.66 13.42 -9.25
C THR A 76 -4.03 12.78 -9.50
N TRP A 77 -4.50 11.92 -8.60
CA TRP A 77 -5.83 11.31 -8.70
C TRP A 77 -6.98 12.32 -8.64
N ARG A 78 -6.86 13.35 -7.79
CA ARG A 78 -7.82 14.46 -7.78
C ARG A 78 -7.84 15.20 -9.11
N ARG A 79 -6.66 15.52 -9.66
CA ARG A 79 -6.57 16.24 -10.94
C ARG A 79 -7.12 15.43 -12.11
N LEU A 80 -6.93 14.11 -12.11
CA LEU A 80 -7.47 13.20 -13.11
C LEU A 80 -8.97 12.91 -12.95
N ASP A 81 -9.60 13.39 -11.87
CA ASP A 81 -11.00 13.13 -11.51
C ASP A 81 -11.35 11.63 -11.40
N LEU A 82 -10.37 10.82 -10.95
CA LEU A 82 -10.53 9.37 -10.80
C LEU A 82 -10.87 9.02 -9.35
N SER A 83 -12.15 9.18 -9.01
CA SER A 83 -12.65 8.98 -7.64
C SER A 83 -12.28 7.63 -7.02
N PHE A 84 -12.35 6.53 -7.78
CA PHE A 84 -11.98 5.20 -7.25
C PHE A 84 -10.47 5.09 -6.94
N SER A 85 -9.61 5.58 -7.83
CA SER A 85 -8.16 5.60 -7.60
C SER A 85 -7.78 6.48 -6.41
N LEU A 86 -8.45 7.63 -6.28
CA LEU A 86 -8.31 8.50 -5.11
C LEU A 86 -8.67 7.75 -3.82
N LEU A 87 -9.85 7.11 -3.77
CA LEU A 87 -10.27 6.30 -2.62
C LEU A 87 -9.24 5.23 -2.23
N VAL A 88 -8.72 4.48 -3.21
CA VAL A 88 -7.72 3.43 -2.96
C VAL A 88 -6.42 4.02 -2.40
N ALA A 89 -5.98 5.17 -2.93
CA ALA A 89 -4.79 5.86 -2.43
C ALA A 89 -4.96 6.35 -0.98
N GLU A 90 -6.10 6.99 -0.68
CA GLU A 90 -6.41 7.48 0.66
C GLU A 90 -6.54 6.34 1.67
N LEU A 91 -7.21 5.25 1.29
CA LEU A 91 -7.30 4.04 2.12
C LEU A 91 -5.91 3.43 2.38
N GLY A 92 -5.08 3.27 1.35
CA GLY A 92 -3.72 2.73 1.52
C GLY A 92 -2.87 3.57 2.47
N MET A 93 -2.96 4.90 2.34
CA MET A 93 -2.29 5.84 3.24
C MET A 93 -2.80 5.71 4.69
N LEU A 94 -4.12 5.59 4.90
CA LEU A 94 -4.71 5.35 6.22
C LEU A 94 -4.29 4.00 6.82
N VAL A 95 -4.23 2.94 6.01
CA VAL A 95 -3.82 1.60 6.45
C VAL A 95 -2.37 1.58 6.95
N LEU A 96 -1.49 2.34 6.32
CA LEU A 96 -0.06 2.37 6.67
C LEU A 96 0.25 3.39 7.77
N GLY A 97 -0.30 4.59 7.68
CA GLY A 97 -0.01 5.67 8.63
C GLY A 97 -0.90 5.69 9.87
N GLY A 98 -2.09 5.06 9.83
CA GLY A 98 -3.02 4.96 10.95
C GLY A 98 -3.39 6.31 11.58
N ALA A 99 -3.66 6.29 12.89
CA ALA A 99 -4.03 7.49 13.66
C ALA A 99 -2.93 8.55 13.81
N GLY A 100 -1.66 8.24 13.47
CA GLY A 100 -0.52 9.16 13.62
C GLY A 100 -0.35 10.14 12.46
N LEU A 101 -1.12 9.98 11.39
CA LEU A 101 -1.01 10.77 10.17
C LEU A 101 -1.50 12.22 10.37
N ARG A 102 -0.78 13.18 9.79
CA ARG A 102 -1.25 14.56 9.79
C ARG A 102 -2.48 14.67 8.88
N GLY A 103 -3.61 15.07 9.46
CA GLY A 103 -4.87 15.22 8.73
C GLY A 103 -5.60 13.90 8.48
N THR A 104 -5.35 12.85 9.28
CA THR A 104 -6.08 11.57 9.21
C THR A 104 -7.59 11.76 9.13
N GLU A 105 -8.17 12.66 9.93
CA GLU A 105 -9.63 12.88 9.94
C GLU A 105 -10.15 13.40 8.60
N ALA A 106 -9.47 14.39 8.01
CA ALA A 106 -9.86 14.95 6.73
C ALA A 106 -9.75 13.90 5.61
N LEU A 107 -8.66 13.12 5.63
CA LEU A 107 -8.43 12.02 4.69
C LEU A 107 -9.51 10.93 4.81
N ALA A 108 -9.83 10.52 6.04
CA ALA A 108 -10.88 9.53 6.31
C ALA A 108 -12.26 10.02 5.90
N GLN A 109 -12.56 11.31 6.10
CA GLN A 109 -13.83 11.90 5.72
C GLN A 109 -14.01 11.97 4.20
N GLU A 110 -12.96 12.34 3.46
CA GLU A 110 -12.98 12.33 1.99
C GLU A 110 -13.18 10.91 1.44
N ALA A 111 -12.38 9.95 1.92
CA ALA A 111 -12.49 8.56 1.53
C ALA A 111 -13.88 7.96 1.84
N ARG A 112 -14.47 8.30 2.99
CA ARG A 112 -15.84 7.91 3.36
C ARG A 112 -16.85 8.49 2.37
N SER A 113 -16.75 9.79 2.08
CA SER A 113 -17.65 10.46 1.13
C SER A 113 -17.56 9.87 -0.28
N ILE A 114 -16.36 9.51 -0.74
CA ILE A 114 -16.19 8.83 -2.03
C ILE A 114 -16.82 7.43 -1.98
N SER A 115 -16.55 6.65 -0.93
CA SER A 115 -17.10 5.29 -0.76
C SER A 115 -18.63 5.28 -0.76
N GLU A 116 -19.26 6.22 -0.05
CA GLU A 116 -20.71 6.39 -0.01
C GLU A 116 -21.30 6.71 -1.39
N ARG A 117 -20.70 7.66 -2.12
CA ARG A 117 -21.15 8.02 -3.48
C ARG A 117 -21.03 6.85 -4.46
N LEU A 118 -20.01 6.01 -4.30
CA LEU A 118 -19.79 4.81 -5.13
C LEU A 118 -20.65 3.61 -4.68
N GLY A 119 -21.32 3.67 -3.53
CA GLY A 119 -22.01 2.51 -2.94
C GLY A 119 -21.05 1.39 -2.50
N ALA A 120 -19.79 1.73 -2.22
CA ALA A 120 -18.72 0.77 -1.92
C ALA A 120 -18.73 0.36 -0.43
N VAL A 121 -19.76 -0.39 0.00
CA VAL A 121 -19.97 -0.77 1.41
C VAL A 121 -18.72 -1.41 2.05
N THR A 122 -18.08 -2.35 1.34
CA THR A 122 -16.86 -3.00 1.83
C THR A 122 -15.68 -2.05 2.01
N MET A 123 -15.63 -0.95 1.24
CA MET A 123 -14.58 0.07 1.41
C MET A 123 -14.81 0.90 2.67
N THR A 124 -16.07 1.19 3.02
CA THR A 124 -16.41 1.85 4.29
C THR A 124 -15.95 1.02 5.49
N GLU A 125 -16.22 -0.29 5.49
CA GLU A 125 -15.77 -1.20 6.55
C GLU A 125 -14.23 -1.27 6.65
N ARG A 126 -13.54 -1.19 5.50
CA ARG A 126 -12.06 -1.12 5.47
C ARG A 126 -11.55 0.19 6.06
N LEU A 127 -12.18 1.32 5.72
CA LEU A 127 -11.81 2.64 6.24
C LEU A 127 -11.96 2.70 7.76
N GLU A 128 -13.06 2.21 8.31
CA GLU A 128 -13.28 2.17 9.76
C GLU A 128 -12.23 1.33 10.48
N ARG A 129 -11.84 0.19 9.91
CA ARG A 129 -10.73 -0.61 10.44
C ARG A 129 -9.40 0.13 10.36
N ALA A 130 -9.12 0.82 9.25
CA ALA A 130 -7.87 1.54 9.06
C ALA A 130 -7.71 2.71 10.04
N THR A 131 -8.78 3.47 10.30
CA THR A 131 -8.74 4.62 11.23
C THR A 131 -8.69 4.20 12.70
N ALA A 132 -9.18 3.01 13.03
CA ALA A 132 -9.10 2.45 14.39
C ALA A 132 -7.71 1.86 14.71
N GLN A 133 -6.84 1.67 13.72
CA GLN A 133 -5.52 1.06 13.92
C GLN A 133 -4.46 2.08 14.33
N THR A 134 -3.54 1.65 15.18
CA THR A 134 -2.29 2.36 15.44
C THR A 134 -1.39 2.34 14.20
N PRO A 135 -0.51 3.34 14.02
CA PRO A 135 0.44 3.39 12.90
C PRO A 135 1.22 2.09 12.75
N TYR A 136 1.52 1.70 11.51
CA TYR A 136 2.37 0.53 11.28
C TYR A 136 3.81 0.83 11.74
N GLU A 137 4.27 0.12 12.76
CA GLU A 137 5.67 0.11 13.17
C GLU A 137 6.41 -1.00 12.42
N ALA A 138 7.19 -0.64 11.39
CA ALA A 138 7.98 -1.57 10.58
C ALA A 138 8.93 -2.50 11.39
N SER A 139 9.16 -2.18 12.67
CA SER A 139 10.09 -2.90 13.56
C SER A 139 9.52 -4.15 14.25
N ALA A 140 8.22 -4.45 14.11
CA ALA A 140 7.59 -5.59 14.79
C ALA A 140 7.80 -6.92 14.04
N THR A 141 7.82 -6.92 12.71
CA THR A 141 7.86 -8.16 11.92
C THR A 141 9.29 -8.70 11.71
N SER A 142 10.29 -7.82 11.52
CA SER A 142 11.69 -8.26 11.33
C SER A 142 12.31 -8.90 12.59
N ARG A 143 11.86 -8.55 13.80
CA ARG A 143 12.37 -9.16 15.05
C ARG A 143 11.83 -10.58 15.28
N SER A 144 10.61 -10.87 14.86
CA SER A 144 10.01 -12.20 15.03
C SER A 144 10.53 -13.22 14.03
N ALA A 145 10.89 -12.79 12.81
CA ALA A 145 11.48 -13.68 11.80
C ALA A 145 12.93 -14.09 12.16
N HIS A 146 13.73 -13.17 12.73
CA HIS A 146 15.11 -13.49 13.14
C HIS A 146 15.17 -14.39 14.38
N ALA A 147 14.16 -14.33 15.27
CA ALA A 147 14.12 -15.11 16.51
C ALA A 147 13.84 -16.63 16.30
N LEU A 148 13.39 -17.05 15.12
CA LEU A 148 13.08 -18.45 14.81
C LEU A 148 14.20 -19.21 14.06
N VAL A 149 15.29 -18.53 13.68
CA VAL A 149 16.40 -19.16 12.92
C VAL A 149 17.57 -19.57 13.83
N ASP A 150 17.60 -19.12 15.09
CA ASP A 150 18.66 -19.47 16.07
C ASP A 150 18.24 -20.61 17.03
N GLU A 151 17.76 -21.74 16.50
CA GLU A 151 17.77 -23.00 17.27
C GLU A 151 19.06 -23.78 16.95
N PRO A 152 20.13 -23.68 17.77
CA PRO A 152 21.34 -24.44 17.52
C PRO A 152 21.04 -25.93 17.69
N ALA A 153 21.31 -26.67 16.62
CA ALA A 153 21.30 -28.13 16.59
C ALA A 153 22.04 -28.67 17.82
N ARG A 154 21.28 -29.18 18.80
CA ARG A 154 21.83 -29.89 19.95
C ARG A 154 22.58 -31.11 19.42
N SER A 155 23.89 -30.99 19.45
CA SER A 155 24.88 -32.05 19.28
C SER A 155 24.50 -33.28 20.09
N ALA A 156 24.02 -34.33 19.41
CA ALA A 156 23.92 -35.67 19.96
C ALA A 156 25.32 -36.30 19.95
N GLY A 157 26.13 -35.96 20.95
CA GLY A 157 27.30 -36.75 21.34
C GLY A 157 26.85 -37.82 22.32
N GLY A 158 26.99 -39.10 21.95
CA GLY A 158 26.56 -40.19 22.83
C GLY A 158 26.96 -41.60 22.39
N ARG A 159 28.28 -41.86 22.50
CA ARG A 159 28.96 -43.15 22.71
C ARG A 159 28.76 -44.31 21.73
#